data_AF-A0A372FZ73-F1
#
_entry.id   AF-A0A372FZ73-F1
#
_cell.length_a   1.000
_cell.length_b   1.000
_cell.length_c   1.000
_cell.angle_alpha   90.00
_cell.angle_beta   90.00
_cell.angle_gamma   90.00
#
_symmetry.space_group_name_H-M   'P 1'
#
loop_
_entity.id
_entity.type
_entity.pdbx_description
1 polymer ?
#
loop_
_entity_poly.entity_id
_entity_poly.type
_entity_poly.pdbx_seq_one_letter_code
_entity_poly.pdbx_strand_id
1 'polypeptide(L)'
;MKQAMTRQLDVLPSGTVMRYEHPPQVTVDYAAALVALLPAPLRHVRFGNTGSQMTESAAMLSRFYRRMTGETDRHTVIALHEACHGTGPLATALTDEPILHDYSAPIDGHVVHVSTPPPVTCDPGACTGECDRR
;
A
#
# COMPACT_ATOMS: atom_id res chain seq x y z
N MET A 1 -9.03 1.63 24.33
CA MET A 1 -9.51 2.12 23.02
C MET A 1 -10.79 2.97 23.13
N LYS A 2 -11.96 2.42 23.50
CA LYS A 2 -13.24 3.16 23.61
C LYS A 2 -13.13 4.51 24.33
N GLN A 3 -12.57 4.53 25.53
CA GLN A 3 -12.43 5.77 26.32
C GLN A 3 -11.55 6.82 25.61
N ALA A 4 -10.48 6.41 24.92
CA ALA A 4 -9.64 7.34 24.17
C ALA A 4 -10.38 7.92 22.97
N MET A 5 -11.19 7.10 22.28
CA MET A 5 -12.06 7.57 21.19
C MET A 5 -13.10 8.57 21.70
N THR A 6 -13.79 8.28 22.81
CA THR A 6 -14.76 9.22 23.41
C THR A 6 -14.11 10.55 23.77
N ARG A 7 -12.95 10.53 24.46
CA ARG A 7 -12.23 11.76 24.78
C ARG A 7 -11.84 12.56 23.54
N GLN A 8 -11.39 11.90 22.47
CA GLN A 8 -11.07 12.61 21.23
C GLN A 8 -12.31 13.21 20.59
N LEU A 9 -13.45 12.50 20.60
CA LEU A 9 -14.74 13.02 20.11
C LEU A 9 -15.20 14.24 20.90
N ASP A 10 -14.97 14.29 22.21
CA ASP A 10 -15.31 15.45 23.06
C ASP A 10 -14.44 16.69 22.77
N VAL A 11 -13.23 16.51 22.22
CA VAL A 11 -12.32 17.61 21.86
C VAL A 11 -12.54 18.07 20.41
N LEU A 12 -12.42 17.14 19.46
CA LEU A 12 -12.61 17.37 18.03
C LEU A 12 -12.92 16.04 17.33
N PRO A 13 -14.16 15.83 16.85
CA PRO A 13 -14.55 14.59 16.18
C PRO A 13 -13.79 14.30 14.89
N SER A 14 -13.44 15.34 14.13
CA SER A 14 -12.65 15.25 12.92
C SER A 14 -12.00 16.59 12.60
N GLY A 15 -10.79 16.57 12.04
CA GLY A 15 -10.14 17.74 11.48
C GLY A 15 -9.48 17.38 10.16
N THR A 16 -9.52 18.31 9.20
CA THR A 16 -8.94 18.10 7.88
C THR A 16 -7.42 18.07 7.98
N VAL A 17 -6.81 17.04 7.37
CA VAL A 17 -5.34 16.91 7.23
C VAL A 17 -4.88 17.23 5.80
N MET A 18 -5.75 17.89 5.02
CA MET A 18 -5.49 18.30 3.65
C MET A 18 -5.19 19.81 3.59
N ARG A 19 -4.13 20.20 2.86
CA ARG A 19 -3.64 21.59 2.66
C ARG A 19 -2.84 22.17 3.86
N TYR A 20 -2.67 23.50 3.88
CA TYR A 20 -1.88 24.29 4.84
C TYR A 20 -2.57 24.52 6.20
N GLU A 21 -3.56 23.70 6.56
CA GLU A 21 -4.21 23.79 7.87
C GLU A 21 -3.32 23.16 8.94
N HIS A 22 -3.45 23.62 10.19
CA HIS A 22 -2.81 22.97 11.31
C HIS A 22 -3.50 21.62 11.55
N PRO A 23 -2.81 20.48 11.36
CA PRO A 23 -3.42 19.18 11.60
C PRO A 23 -3.80 19.02 13.08
N PRO A 24 -4.81 18.19 13.41
CA PRO A 24 -5.12 17.87 14.79
C PRO A 24 -3.88 17.36 15.54
N GLN A 25 -3.68 17.81 16.78
CA GLN A 25 -2.49 17.46 17.58
C GLN A 25 -2.30 15.93 17.68
N VAL A 26 -3.39 15.20 17.87
CA VAL A 26 -3.39 13.72 17.92
C VAL A 26 -2.77 13.09 16.66
N THR A 27 -2.96 13.69 15.49
CA THR A 27 -2.39 13.23 14.23
C THR A 27 -0.87 13.45 14.21
N VAL A 28 -0.40 14.60 14.70
CA VAL A 28 1.03 14.93 14.76
C VAL A 28 1.75 14.01 15.73
N ASP A 29 1.19 13.84 16.93
CA ASP A 29 1.75 12.97 17.96
C ASP A 29 1.82 11.51 17.48
N TYR A 30 0.76 11.05 16.81
CA TYR A 30 0.72 9.70 16.27
C TYR A 30 1.71 9.50 15.12
N ALA A 31 1.85 10.48 14.22
CA ALA A 31 2.87 10.43 13.16
C ALA A 31 4.29 10.37 13.74
N ALA A 32 4.59 11.16 14.77
CA ALA A 32 5.90 11.15 15.42
C ALA A 32 6.18 9.80 16.10
N ALA A 33 5.18 9.24 16.79
CA ALA A 33 5.30 7.91 17.41
C ALA A 33 5.53 6.81 16.36
N LEU A 34 4.83 6.85 15.23
CA LEU A 34 5.04 5.89 14.13
C LEU A 34 6.45 6.03 13.54
N VAL A 35 6.88 7.25 13.22
CA VAL A 35 8.21 7.50 12.64
C VAL A 35 9.33 7.01 13.56
N ALA A 36 9.18 7.14 14.88
CA ALA A 36 10.16 6.64 15.84
C ALA A 36 10.32 5.10 15.83
N LEU A 37 9.32 4.36 15.31
CA LEU A 37 9.33 2.90 15.18
C LEU A 37 9.75 2.42 13.78
N LEU A 38 9.75 3.30 12.79
CA LEU A 38 10.08 2.92 11.42
C LEU A 38 11.59 2.73 11.24
N PRO A 39 12.02 1.73 10.45
CA PRO A 39 13.43 1.58 10.11
C PRO A 39 13.90 2.74 9.22
N ALA A 40 15.16 3.15 9.38
CA ALA A 40 15.79 4.06 8.43
C ALA A 40 15.77 3.46 7.02
N PRO A 41 15.50 4.24 5.95
CA PRO A 41 15.42 5.71 5.90
C PRO A 41 14.00 6.29 6.05
N LEU A 42 13.01 5.49 6.46
CA LEU A 42 11.61 5.93 6.50
C LEU A 42 11.37 6.96 7.61
N ARG A 43 10.88 8.15 7.23
CA ARG A 43 10.74 9.31 8.13
C ARG A 43 9.45 10.11 7.95
N HIS A 44 8.59 9.71 7.02
CA HIS A 44 7.35 10.42 6.70
C HIS A 44 6.19 9.43 6.69
N VAL A 45 5.05 9.86 7.21
CA VAL A 45 3.81 9.07 7.25
C VAL A 45 2.72 9.85 6.53
N ARG A 46 2.00 9.16 5.64
CA ARG A 46 0.75 9.64 5.07
C ARG A 46 -0.37 8.75 5.60
N PHE A 47 -1.38 9.37 6.20
CA PHE A 47 -2.56 8.65 6.67
C PHE A 47 -3.57 8.45 5.53
N GLY A 48 -4.30 7.34 5.63
CA GLY A 48 -5.45 7.01 4.82
C GLY A 48 -6.43 6.18 5.65
N ASN A 49 -7.56 5.84 5.06
CA ASN A 49 -8.65 5.17 5.76
C ASN A 49 -8.62 3.65 5.58
N THR A 50 -8.02 3.17 4.50
CA THR A 50 -7.99 1.74 4.15
C THR A 50 -6.64 1.33 3.57
N GLY A 51 -6.34 0.02 3.64
CA GLY A 51 -5.15 -0.55 3.01
C GLY A 51 -5.12 -0.31 1.50
N SER A 52 -6.24 -0.58 0.79
CA SER A 52 -6.32 -0.37 -0.66
C SER A 52 -6.02 1.08 -1.06
N GLN A 53 -6.56 2.06 -0.33
CA GLN A 53 -6.28 3.47 -0.60
C GLN A 53 -4.78 3.81 -0.45
N MET A 54 -4.12 3.16 0.51
CA MET A 54 -2.69 3.36 0.72
C MET A 54 -1.83 2.62 -0.32
N THR A 55 -2.27 1.45 -0.80
CA THR A 55 -1.67 0.79 -1.98
C THR A 55 -1.69 1.72 -3.19
N GLU A 56 -2.85 2.29 -3.52
CA GLU A 56 -3.00 3.20 -4.66
C GLU A 56 -2.15 4.47 -4.47
N SER A 57 -2.19 5.05 -3.27
CA SER A 57 -1.38 6.22 -2.93
C SER A 57 0.12 5.94 -3.07
N ALA A 58 0.60 4.75 -2.68
CA ALA A 58 2.00 4.38 -2.77
C ALA A 58 2.46 4.22 -4.23
N ALA A 59 1.66 3.55 -5.06
CA ALA A 59 1.96 3.41 -6.48
C ALA A 59 1.92 4.75 -7.22
N MET A 60 0.94 5.61 -6.93
CA MET A 60 0.88 6.97 -7.47
C MET A 60 2.06 7.83 -7.03
N LEU A 61 2.46 7.76 -5.75
CA LEU A 61 3.62 8.50 -5.24
C LEU A 61 4.93 8.04 -5.92
N SER A 62 5.11 6.73 -6.12
CA SER A 62 6.23 6.17 -6.88
C SER A 62 6.27 6.71 -8.31
N ARG A 63 5.13 6.69 -9.02
CA ARG A 63 5.01 7.24 -10.37
C ARG A 63 5.25 8.74 -10.42
N PHE A 64 4.69 9.50 -9.47
CA PHE A 64 4.91 10.94 -9.35
C PHE A 64 6.38 11.26 -9.15
N TYR A 65 7.05 10.59 -8.21
CA TYR A 65 8.47 10.77 -7.95
C TYR A 65 9.30 10.53 -9.21
N ARG A 66 9.08 9.38 -9.88
CA ARG A 66 9.76 9.04 -11.14
C ARG A 66 9.58 10.12 -12.21
N ARG A 67 8.35 10.63 -12.38
CA ARG A 67 8.06 11.72 -13.32
C ARG A 67 8.81 13.00 -12.94
N MET A 68 8.85 13.35 -11.65
CA MET A 68 9.55 14.54 -11.16
C MET A 68 11.07 14.43 -11.30
N THR A 69 11.64 13.22 -11.27
CA THR A 69 13.08 12.97 -11.44
C THR A 69 13.47 12.63 -12.88
N GLY A 70 12.56 12.73 -13.85
CA GLY A 70 12.84 12.50 -15.27
C GLY A 70 12.79 11.03 -15.73
N GLU A 71 12.47 10.08 -14.85
CA GLU A 71 12.24 8.67 -15.19
C GLU A 71 10.82 8.45 -15.76
N THR A 72 10.45 9.23 -16.78
CA THR A 72 9.07 9.26 -17.28
C THR A 72 8.62 7.96 -17.93
N ASP A 73 9.50 7.09 -18.38
CA ASP A 73 9.09 5.83 -19.03
C ASP A 73 8.87 4.68 -18.04
N ARG A 74 9.14 4.92 -16.74
CA ARG A 74 9.02 3.89 -15.70
C ARG A 74 7.62 3.89 -15.10
N HIS A 75 6.70 3.20 -15.77
CA HIS A 75 5.29 3.12 -15.40
C HIS A 75 4.83 1.74 -14.93
N THR A 76 5.55 0.69 -15.30
CA THR A 76 5.17 -0.68 -14.94
C THR A 76 5.25 -0.91 -13.44
N VAL A 77 4.20 -1.50 -12.87
CA VAL A 77 4.16 -1.99 -11.50
C VAL A 77 4.17 -3.51 -11.53
N ILE A 78 5.07 -4.11 -10.76
CA ILE A 78 5.22 -5.56 -10.69
C ILE A 78 4.53 -6.04 -9.42
N ALA A 79 3.58 -6.95 -9.56
CA ALA A 79 2.92 -7.67 -8.46
C ALA A 79 3.33 -9.14 -8.48
N LEU A 80 3.17 -9.82 -7.35
CA LEU A 80 3.36 -11.27 -7.29
C LEU A 80 2.03 -11.96 -7.53
N HIS A 81 2.08 -13.15 -8.12
CA HIS A 81 0.95 -14.08 -8.00
C HIS A 81 0.63 -14.33 -6.52
N GLU A 82 -0.63 -14.65 -6.24
CA GLU A 82 -1.20 -14.87 -4.90
C GLU A 82 -1.08 -13.66 -3.94
N ALA A 83 -0.70 -12.47 -4.43
CA ALA A 83 -0.60 -11.27 -3.61
C ALA A 83 -1.97 -10.63 -3.31
N CYS A 84 -2.11 -10.04 -2.13
CA CYS A 84 -3.29 -9.25 -1.76
C CYS A 84 -2.90 -7.79 -1.47
N HIS A 85 -3.43 -6.89 -2.29
CA HIS A 85 -3.19 -5.45 -2.21
C HIS A 85 -4.48 -4.62 -2.03
N GLY A 86 -5.62 -5.32 -1.89
CA GLY A 86 -6.93 -4.76 -1.61
C GLY A 86 -7.78 -4.58 -2.86
N THR A 87 -8.91 -3.88 -2.69
CA THR A 87 -9.88 -3.59 -3.76
C THR A 87 -9.88 -2.12 -4.13
N GLY A 88 -9.97 -1.82 -5.43
CA GLY A 88 -9.91 -0.48 -6.01
C GLY A 88 -9.34 -0.52 -7.43
N PRO A 89 -9.41 0.56 -8.22
CA PRO A 89 -8.96 0.54 -9.61
C PRO A 89 -7.56 -0.03 -9.84
N LEU A 90 -6.59 0.36 -8.99
CA LEU A 90 -5.21 -0.14 -9.07
C LEU A 90 -4.93 -1.22 -8.03
N ALA A 91 -5.54 -1.13 -6.84
CA ALA A 91 -5.35 -2.14 -5.80
C ALA A 91 -5.85 -3.52 -6.24
N THR A 92 -6.98 -3.59 -6.97
CA THR A 92 -7.48 -4.83 -7.55
C THR A 92 -6.54 -5.34 -8.64
N ALA A 93 -6.02 -4.46 -9.50
CA ALA A 93 -5.07 -4.87 -10.55
C ALA A 93 -3.79 -5.49 -9.95
N LEU A 94 -3.36 -5.04 -8.76
CA LEU A 94 -2.20 -5.60 -8.06
C LEU A 94 -2.52 -6.89 -7.29
N THR A 95 -3.77 -7.09 -6.88
CA THR A 95 -4.21 -8.28 -6.15
C THR A 95 -4.38 -9.45 -7.11
N ASP A 96 -3.80 -10.61 -6.82
CA ASP A 96 -3.98 -11.82 -7.64
C ASP A 96 -5.17 -12.65 -7.14
N GLU A 97 -6.37 -12.13 -7.36
CA GLU A 97 -7.62 -12.80 -7.01
C GLU A 97 -8.51 -12.86 -8.27
N PRO A 98 -8.65 -14.02 -8.92
CA PRO A 98 -9.33 -14.16 -10.21
C PRO A 98 -10.72 -13.54 -10.25
N ILE A 99 -11.51 -13.70 -9.18
CA ILE A 99 -12.86 -13.15 -9.15
C ILE A 99 -12.85 -11.62 -9.24
N LEU A 100 -11.86 -10.95 -8.65
CA LEU A 100 -11.78 -9.50 -8.71
C LEU A 100 -11.35 -8.99 -10.10
N HIS A 101 -10.49 -9.74 -10.80
CA HIS A 101 -10.13 -9.47 -12.19
C HIS A 101 -11.35 -9.61 -13.11
N ASP A 102 -12.04 -10.74 -13.05
CA ASP A 102 -13.19 -11.01 -13.91
C ASP A 102 -14.29 -9.93 -13.82
N TYR A 103 -14.55 -9.41 -12.61
CA TYR A 103 -15.60 -8.42 -12.40
C TYR A 103 -15.15 -6.97 -12.58
N SER A 104 -13.87 -6.65 -12.39
CA SER A 104 -13.49 -5.24 -12.17
C SER A 104 -12.05 -4.84 -12.54
N ALA A 105 -11.19 -5.74 -13.02
CA ALA A 105 -9.81 -5.41 -13.35
C ALA A 105 -9.28 -6.14 -14.61
N PRO A 106 -8.22 -5.62 -15.25
CA PRO A 106 -7.53 -4.38 -14.91
C PRO A 106 -8.14 -3.15 -15.60
N ILE A 107 -8.38 -2.09 -14.82
CA ILE A 107 -8.56 -0.72 -15.34
C ILE A 107 -7.18 -0.11 -15.69
N ASP A 108 -6.10 -0.61 -15.06
CA ASP A 108 -4.72 -0.18 -15.26
C ASP A 108 -3.91 -1.19 -16.09
N GLY A 109 -3.47 -0.80 -17.29
CA GLY A 109 -2.71 -1.67 -18.20
C GLY A 109 -1.20 -1.76 -17.92
N HIS A 110 -0.71 -1.22 -16.81
CA HIS A 110 0.71 -1.19 -16.46
C HIS A 110 1.08 -2.14 -15.31
N VAL A 111 0.14 -2.95 -14.84
CA VAL A 111 0.43 -3.99 -13.84
C VAL A 111 0.81 -5.29 -14.54
N VAL A 112 1.89 -5.92 -14.08
CA VAL A 112 2.30 -7.27 -14.49
C VAL A 112 2.50 -8.14 -13.26
N HIS A 113 1.99 -9.37 -13.31
CA HIS A 113 2.24 -10.36 -12.27
C HIS A 113 3.44 -11.24 -12.63
N VAL A 114 4.26 -11.52 -11.62
CA VAL A 114 5.38 -12.46 -11.71
C VAL A 114 5.21 -13.57 -10.68
N SER A 115 5.86 -14.71 -10.92
CA SER A 115 5.78 -15.87 -10.03
C SER A 115 6.18 -15.52 -8.60
N THR A 116 5.41 -16.04 -7.65
CA THR A 116 5.72 -15.94 -6.22
C THR A 116 7.00 -16.71 -5.92
N PRO A 117 7.96 -16.13 -5.19
CA PRO A 117 9.11 -16.88 -4.72
C PRO A 117 8.64 -18.08 -3.88
N PRO A 118 9.32 -19.24 -3.97
CA PRO A 118 8.98 -20.38 -3.14
C PRO A 118 9.15 -20.00 -1.66
N PRO A 119 8.41 -20.67 -0.74
CA PRO A 119 8.60 -20.49 0.69
C PRO A 119 10.07 -20.60 1.10
N VAL A 120 10.49 -19.84 2.13
CA VAL A 120 11.88 -19.87 2.64
C VAL A 120 12.30 -21.28 3.12
N THR A 121 11.32 -22.15 3.39
CA THR A 121 11.53 -23.55 3.76
C THR A 121 11.79 -24.48 2.58
N CYS A 122 11.63 -24.00 1.35
CA CYS A 122 12.00 -24.75 0.15
C CYS A 122 13.50 -24.57 -0.10
N ASP A 123 14.22 -25.68 -0.19
CA ASP A 123 15.62 -25.68 -0.62
C ASP A 123 15.70 -25.08 -2.04
N PRO A 124 16.46 -23.99 -2.25
CA PRO A 124 16.64 -23.39 -3.57
C PRO A 124 17.18 -24.39 -4.61
N GLY A 125 17.90 -25.44 -4.18
CA GLY A 125 18.39 -26.51 -5.04
C GLY A 125 17.36 -27.61 -5.36
N ALA A 126 16.24 -27.65 -4.64
CA ALA A 126 15.15 -28.61 -4.84
C ALA A 126 13.95 -28.02 -5.62
N CYS A 127 13.95 -26.71 -5.88
CA CYS A 127 12.93 -26.06 -6.70
C CYS A 127 13.11 -26.37 -8.18
N THR A 128 12.51 -27.45 -8.66
CA THR A 128 12.50 -27.86 -10.10
C THR A 128 11.49 -27.08 -10.95
N GLY A 129 11.05 -25.89 -10.50
CA GLY A 129 10.10 -25.05 -11.24
C GLY A 129 8.61 -25.37 -11.02
N GLU A 130 8.28 -26.36 -10.19
CA GLU A 130 6.91 -26.65 -9.76
C GLU A 130 6.84 -26.67 -8.23
N CYS A 131 6.30 -25.61 -7.64
CA CYS A 131 5.79 -25.65 -6.27
C CYS A 131 4.41 -26.31 -6.33
N ASP A 132 4.32 -27.55 -5.85
CA ASP A 132 3.05 -28.28 -5.73
C ASP A 132 2.13 -27.51 -4.75
N ARG A 133 1.14 -26.81 -5.31
CA ARG A 133 0.12 -26.08 -4.57
C ARG A 133 -0.86 -27.11 -4.00
N ARG A 134 -0.68 -27.47 -2.73
CA ARG A 134 -1.70 -28.23 -1.98
C ARG A 134 -2.97 -27.42 -1.79
#